data_AF-A0A7G9YNB7-F1
#
_entry.id   AF-A0A7G9YNB7-F1
#
_cell.length_a   1.000
_cell.length_b   1.000
_cell.length_c   1.000
_cell.angle_alpha   90.00
_cell.angle_beta   90.00
_cell.angle_gamma   90.00
#
_symmetry.space_group_name_H-M   'P 1'
#
loop_
_entity.id
_entity.type
_entity.pdbx_description
1 polymer ?
#
loop_
_entity_poly.entity_id
_entity_poly.type
_entity_poly.pdbx_seq_one_letter_code
_entity_poly.pdbx_strand_id
1 'polypeptide(L)'
;MYIDYTMTILNCTLLNFAHVGMLSPIFENYSNDFEYTTNGIFRRIVSPGCPKCGHRMNHNGYNEYCKKGLGSVKIGRYVCPICEELFEESRSFWEQLKTDFFTVLKCIYQRLRTQNVSYGGASLVMELIFPRGKDTIHNDFTNSVESAYIPPIEDIQIVHYDEQHPKMGRTQKFRLTLLDGVTSRPIADELYDNKSPETIKTFLKKHLDPTIQTFVVTDFYSSYPGVFGKFFGENLIHQLCLLHLNKLIVGDFPKHGTVEQELMKYRMLNIFYNRDAVGSPGTELEFAL
;
A
#
# COMPACT_ATOMS: atom_id res chain seq x y z
N MET A 1 -60.37 -3.71 -3.43
CA MET A 1 -59.83 -4.76 -4.32
C MET A 1 -58.36 -4.87 -3.97
N TYR A 2 -57.97 -5.92 -3.25
CA TYR A 2 -56.57 -6.15 -2.87
C TYR A 2 -55.80 -6.46 -4.14
N ILE A 3 -54.86 -5.59 -4.51
CA ILE A 3 -53.90 -5.86 -5.58
C ILE A 3 -52.85 -6.75 -4.95
N ASP A 4 -52.92 -8.02 -5.28
CA ASP A 4 -51.91 -9.01 -4.94
C ASP A 4 -50.61 -8.60 -5.63
N TYR A 5 -49.64 -8.12 -4.87
CA TYR A 5 -48.31 -7.85 -5.38
C TYR A 5 -47.64 -9.22 -5.59
N THR A 6 -47.83 -9.80 -6.76
CA THR A 6 -46.97 -10.89 -7.23
C THR A 6 -45.54 -10.35 -7.28
N MET A 7 -44.75 -10.66 -6.24
CA MET A 7 -43.30 -10.49 -6.28
C MET A 7 -42.79 -11.19 -7.53
N THR A 8 -42.23 -10.43 -8.47
CA THR A 8 -41.44 -11.01 -9.55
C THR A 8 -40.16 -11.53 -8.90
N ILE A 9 -40.19 -12.80 -8.48
CA ILE A 9 -39.00 -13.52 -8.07
C ILE A 9 -38.08 -13.52 -9.29
N LEU A 10 -37.03 -12.69 -9.25
CA LEU A 10 -35.91 -12.78 -10.18
C LEU A 10 -35.27 -14.15 -9.96
N ASN A 11 -35.74 -15.16 -10.68
CA ASN A 11 -35.10 -16.46 -10.79
C ASN A 11 -33.82 -16.29 -11.61
N CYS A 12 -32.83 -15.67 -10.99
CA CYS A 12 -31.49 -15.60 -11.50
C CYS A 12 -30.72 -16.84 -11.03
N THR A 13 -29.85 -17.39 -11.86
CA THR A 13 -28.91 -18.47 -11.50
C THR A 13 -28.00 -18.13 -10.31
N LEU A 14 -28.01 -16.86 -9.88
CA LEU A 14 -27.34 -16.33 -8.69
C LEU A 14 -27.97 -16.79 -7.35
N LEU A 15 -29.20 -17.32 -7.34
CA LEU A 15 -29.84 -17.89 -6.14
C LEU A 15 -29.13 -19.15 -5.61
N ASN A 16 -28.23 -19.76 -6.40
CA ASN A 16 -27.44 -20.93 -6.01
C ASN A 16 -26.14 -20.58 -5.27
N PHE A 17 -25.87 -19.30 -4.98
CA PHE A 17 -24.70 -18.91 -4.18
C PHE A 17 -25.04 -18.87 -2.69
N ALA A 18 -24.21 -19.53 -1.87
CA ALA A 18 -24.30 -19.54 -0.40
C ALA A 18 -24.21 -18.14 0.27
N HIS A 19 -24.01 -17.08 -0.53
CA HIS A 19 -23.85 -15.68 -0.10
C HIS A 19 -24.94 -14.76 -0.65
N VAL A 20 -26.14 -15.28 -0.99
CA VAL A 20 -27.26 -14.48 -1.53
C VAL A 20 -27.59 -13.24 -0.68
N GLY A 21 -27.43 -13.31 0.65
CA GLY A 21 -27.63 -12.16 1.55
C GLY A 21 -26.63 -11.02 1.38
N MET A 22 -25.43 -11.30 0.86
CA MET A 22 -24.44 -10.27 0.51
C MET A 22 -24.70 -9.65 -0.88
N LEU A 23 -25.37 -10.39 -1.77
CA LEU A 23 -25.70 -9.92 -3.12
C LEU A 23 -27.04 -9.16 -3.16
N SER A 24 -27.96 -9.44 -2.21
CA SER A 24 -29.27 -8.80 -2.12
C SER A 24 -29.23 -7.26 -2.14
N PRO A 25 -28.33 -6.56 -1.42
CA PRO A 25 -28.25 -5.10 -1.46
C PRO A 25 -27.85 -4.53 -2.83
N ILE A 26 -27.15 -5.32 -3.67
CA ILE A 26 -26.83 -4.94 -5.05
C ILE A 26 -28.11 -4.91 -5.90
N PHE A 27 -29.11 -5.73 -5.55
CA PHE A 27 -30.39 -5.83 -6.24
C PHE A 27 -31.52 -4.99 -5.65
N GLU A 28 -31.38 -4.50 -4.41
CA GLU A 28 -32.35 -3.62 -3.75
C GLU A 28 -32.53 -2.26 -4.46
N ASN A 29 -31.57 -1.86 -5.30
CA ASN A 29 -31.66 -0.63 -6.11
C ASN A 29 -32.48 -0.79 -7.39
N TYR A 30 -32.95 -2.01 -7.74
CA TYR A 30 -33.79 -2.20 -8.92
C TYR A 30 -35.26 -1.99 -8.56
N SER A 31 -35.80 -0.86 -9.00
CA SER A 31 -37.25 -0.62 -9.01
C SER A 31 -37.97 -1.72 -9.80
N ASN A 32 -39.22 -2.03 -9.43
CA ASN A 32 -40.14 -2.88 -10.21
C ASN A 32 -40.42 -2.32 -11.62
N ASP A 33 -39.85 -1.17 -11.98
CA ASP A 33 -39.93 -0.55 -13.29
C ASP A 33 -39.06 -1.24 -14.36
N PHE A 34 -38.26 -2.25 -14.03
CA PHE A 34 -37.33 -2.93 -14.95
C PHE A 34 -37.74 -4.36 -15.28
N GLU A 35 -37.52 -4.78 -16.53
CA GLU A 35 -37.67 -6.15 -17.01
C GLU A 35 -36.34 -6.71 -17.52
N TYR A 36 -36.23 -8.03 -17.42
CA TYR A 36 -35.20 -8.82 -18.07
C TYR A 36 -35.84 -9.67 -19.16
N THR A 37 -35.55 -9.35 -20.42
CA THR A 37 -36.16 -10.04 -21.57
C THR A 37 -35.57 -11.44 -21.77
N THR A 38 -36.28 -12.31 -22.49
CA THR A 38 -35.81 -13.65 -22.88
C THR A 38 -34.50 -13.63 -23.71
N ASN A 39 -34.19 -12.49 -24.34
CA ASN A 39 -32.95 -12.26 -25.10
C ASN A 39 -31.79 -11.72 -24.24
N GLY A 40 -31.99 -11.64 -22.93
CA GLY A 40 -30.99 -11.21 -21.96
C GLY A 40 -30.79 -9.69 -21.87
N ILE A 41 -31.78 -8.90 -22.27
CA ILE A 41 -31.71 -7.43 -22.23
C ILE A 41 -32.35 -6.91 -20.94
N PHE A 42 -31.59 -6.10 -20.19
CA PHE A 42 -32.08 -5.37 -19.03
C PHE A 42 -32.54 -3.96 -19.46
N ARG A 43 -33.79 -3.62 -19.19
CA ARG A 43 -34.40 -2.34 -19.61
C ARG A 43 -35.66 -2.00 -18.78
N ARG A 44 -36.15 -0.76 -18.85
CA ARG A 44 -37.43 -0.40 -18.19
C ARG A 44 -38.63 -1.01 -18.91
N ILE A 45 -39.61 -1.49 -18.12
CA ILE A 45 -40.94 -1.94 -18.57
C ILE A 45 -41.68 -0.77 -19.23
N VAL A 46 -41.67 0.39 -18.57
CA VAL A 46 -42.25 1.62 -19.11
C VAL A 46 -41.12 2.45 -19.71
N SER A 47 -41.18 2.67 -21.02
CA SER A 47 -40.17 3.45 -21.73
C SER A 47 -40.07 4.87 -21.17
N PRO A 48 -38.84 5.42 -21.02
CA PRO A 48 -38.62 6.73 -20.45
C PRO A 48 -39.18 7.85 -21.35
N GLY A 49 -39.39 9.03 -20.76
CA GLY A 49 -39.64 10.25 -21.50
C GLY A 49 -38.36 10.74 -22.18
N CYS A 50 -38.49 11.26 -23.40
CA CYS A 50 -37.37 11.82 -24.14
C CYS A 50 -36.75 13.00 -23.36
N PRO A 51 -35.42 13.04 -23.16
CA PRO A 51 -34.78 14.12 -22.42
C PRO A 51 -34.90 15.48 -23.11
N LYS A 52 -35.16 15.52 -24.43
CA LYS A 52 -35.33 16.76 -25.20
C LYS A 52 -36.76 17.29 -25.23
N CYS A 53 -37.74 16.43 -25.50
CA CYS A 53 -39.12 16.85 -25.74
C CYS A 53 -40.17 16.22 -24.80
N GLY A 54 -39.74 15.39 -23.84
CA GLY A 54 -40.62 14.74 -22.85
C GLY A 54 -41.49 13.61 -23.40
N HIS A 55 -41.57 13.41 -24.72
CA HIS A 55 -42.41 12.38 -25.32
C HIS A 55 -41.90 10.96 -25.03
N ARG A 56 -42.81 9.99 -24.85
CA ARG A 56 -42.44 8.60 -24.56
C ARG A 56 -41.59 8.03 -25.69
N MET A 57 -40.45 7.43 -25.34
CA MET A 57 -39.53 6.87 -26.34
C MET A 57 -39.92 5.42 -26.71
N ASN A 58 -39.56 4.99 -27.91
CA ASN A 58 -39.71 3.60 -28.36
C ASN A 58 -38.42 2.83 -28.10
N HIS A 59 -38.52 1.53 -27.82
CA HIS A 59 -37.34 0.67 -27.72
C HIS A 59 -36.61 0.59 -29.07
N ASN A 60 -35.28 0.72 -29.03
CA ASN A 60 -34.41 0.74 -30.20
C ASN A 60 -33.16 -0.15 -29.99
N GLY A 61 -33.39 -1.41 -29.61
CA GLY A 61 -32.31 -2.39 -29.39
C GLY A 61 -31.56 -2.23 -28.07
N TYR A 62 -30.27 -2.54 -28.09
CA TYR A 62 -29.39 -2.54 -26.92
C TYR A 62 -27.92 -2.29 -27.32
N ASN A 63 -27.08 -1.88 -26.36
CA ASN A 63 -25.63 -2.05 -26.46
C ASN A 63 -25.16 -3.13 -25.47
N GLU A 64 -24.15 -3.90 -25.86
CA GLU A 64 -23.55 -4.91 -25.00
C GLU A 64 -22.24 -4.43 -24.40
N TYR A 65 -22.10 -4.58 -23.08
CA TYR A 65 -20.87 -4.30 -22.35
C TYR A 65 -20.32 -5.59 -21.77
N CYS A 66 -19.07 -5.88 -22.09
CA CYS A 66 -18.41 -7.12 -21.67
C CYS A 66 -17.17 -6.82 -20.85
N LYS A 67 -16.96 -7.63 -19.81
CA LYS A 67 -15.69 -7.73 -19.09
C LYS A 67 -15.26 -9.20 -19.14
N LYS A 68 -14.17 -9.45 -19.87
CA LYS A 68 -13.59 -10.80 -20.02
C LYS A 68 -13.41 -11.47 -18.66
N GLY A 69 -13.92 -12.69 -18.53
CA GLY A 69 -13.85 -13.51 -17.31
C GLY A 69 -14.86 -13.13 -16.21
N LEU A 70 -15.61 -12.04 -16.36
CA LEU A 70 -16.64 -11.62 -15.40
C LEU A 70 -18.05 -11.77 -15.99
N GLY A 71 -18.26 -11.36 -17.23
CA GLY A 71 -19.54 -11.51 -17.93
C GLY A 71 -19.83 -10.37 -18.91
N SER A 72 -21.01 -10.43 -19.53
CA SER A 72 -21.55 -9.33 -20.34
C SER A 72 -22.96 -8.95 -19.92
N VAL A 73 -23.33 -7.70 -20.20
CA VAL A 73 -24.64 -7.11 -19.94
C VAL A 73 -25.13 -6.38 -21.17
N LYS A 74 -26.42 -6.54 -21.49
CA LYS A 74 -27.09 -5.79 -22.56
C LYS A 74 -27.96 -4.69 -21.96
N ILE A 75 -27.67 -3.45 -22.32
CA ILE A 75 -28.35 -2.25 -21.81
C ILE A 75 -29.32 -1.73 -22.86
N GLY A 76 -30.58 -1.55 -22.48
CA GLY A 76 -31.64 -1.12 -23.38
C GLY A 76 -31.41 0.27 -23.98
N ARG A 77 -31.73 0.40 -25.28
CA ARG A 77 -31.71 1.66 -26.02
C ARG A 77 -33.11 2.08 -26.43
N TYR A 78 -33.27 3.38 -26.63
CA TYR A 78 -34.52 4.03 -26.96
C TYR A 78 -34.31 5.09 -28.04
N VAL A 79 -35.36 5.35 -28.82
CA VAL A 79 -35.42 6.42 -29.81
C VAL A 79 -36.71 7.21 -29.64
N CYS A 80 -36.62 8.54 -29.66
CA CYS A 80 -37.80 9.39 -29.60
C CYS A 80 -38.48 9.42 -30.97
N PRO A 81 -39.79 9.13 -31.07
CA PRO A 81 -40.49 9.17 -32.36
C PRO A 81 -40.70 10.60 -32.90
N ILE A 82 -40.52 11.64 -32.08
CA ILE A 82 -40.74 13.05 -32.48
C ILE A 82 -39.45 13.73 -32.92
N CYS A 83 -38.40 13.62 -32.12
CA CYS A 83 -37.14 14.34 -32.35
C CYS A 83 -35.96 13.42 -32.67
N GLU A 84 -36.22 12.12 -32.82
CA GLU A 84 -35.23 11.08 -33.16
C GLU A 84 -34.06 10.94 -32.17
N GLU A 85 -34.16 11.59 -31.00
CA GLU A 85 -33.13 11.51 -29.96
C GLU A 85 -32.93 10.08 -29.47
N LEU A 86 -31.67 9.68 -29.35
CA LEU A 86 -31.27 8.38 -28.81
C LEU A 86 -31.02 8.48 -27.31
N PHE A 87 -31.49 7.49 -26.58
CA PHE A 87 -31.25 7.34 -25.15
C PHE A 87 -30.85 5.91 -24.82
N GLU A 88 -29.96 5.74 -23.85
CA GLU A 88 -29.55 4.45 -23.32
C GLU A 88 -29.73 4.45 -21.81
N GLU A 89 -30.18 3.34 -21.25
CA GLU A 89 -30.30 3.20 -19.80
C GLU A 89 -28.97 3.32 -19.09
N SER A 90 -29.02 3.72 -17.82
CA SER A 90 -27.81 3.74 -17.00
C SER A 90 -27.20 2.35 -16.87
N ARG A 91 -25.90 2.25 -17.16
CA ARG A 91 -25.07 1.07 -16.84
C ARG A 91 -24.36 1.19 -15.48
N SER A 92 -24.76 2.13 -14.63
CA SER A 92 -24.12 2.38 -13.33
C SER A 92 -23.99 1.13 -12.48
N PHE A 93 -24.99 0.24 -12.51
CA PHE A 93 -24.94 -1.02 -11.78
C PHE A 93 -23.79 -1.93 -12.24
N TRP A 94 -23.52 -1.99 -13.54
CA TRP A 94 -22.43 -2.79 -14.11
C TRP A 94 -21.07 -2.22 -13.72
N GLU A 95 -20.95 -0.90 -13.69
CA GLU A 95 -19.75 -0.22 -13.20
C GLU A 95 -19.54 -0.44 -11.69
N GLN A 96 -20.62 -0.42 -10.90
CA GLN A 96 -20.56 -0.69 -9.46
C GLN A 96 -20.18 -2.15 -9.18
N LEU A 97 -20.82 -3.11 -9.85
CA LEU A 97 -20.51 -4.53 -9.70
C LEU A 97 -19.04 -4.84 -10.03
N LYS A 98 -18.50 -4.23 -11.10
CA LYS A 98 -17.07 -4.32 -11.40
C LYS A 98 -16.25 -3.74 -10.24
N THR A 99 -16.57 -2.53 -9.79
CA THR A 99 -15.85 -1.86 -8.70
C THR A 99 -15.80 -2.71 -7.43
N ASP A 100 -16.94 -3.27 -7.02
CA ASP A 100 -17.05 -4.11 -5.82
C ASP A 100 -16.24 -5.40 -5.99
N PHE A 101 -16.38 -6.06 -7.14
CA PHE A 101 -15.62 -7.27 -7.45
C PHE A 101 -14.11 -7.04 -7.39
N PHE A 102 -13.63 -5.97 -8.03
CA PHE A 102 -12.21 -5.62 -8.02
C PHE A 102 -11.70 -5.19 -6.64
N THR A 103 -12.56 -4.60 -5.81
CA THR A 103 -12.24 -4.27 -4.42
C THR A 103 -12.00 -5.54 -3.61
N VAL A 104 -12.85 -6.56 -3.75
CA VAL A 104 -12.65 -7.86 -3.10
C VAL A 104 -11.34 -8.52 -3.55
N LEU A 105 -11.03 -8.48 -4.84
CA LEU A 105 -9.76 -9.01 -5.34
C LEU A 105 -8.55 -8.32 -4.71
N LYS A 106 -8.57 -7.00 -4.54
CA LYS A 106 -7.50 -6.25 -3.86
C LYS A 106 -7.32 -6.71 -2.41
N CYS A 107 -8.41 -6.96 -1.69
CA CYS A 107 -8.34 -7.51 -0.33
C CYS A 107 -7.70 -8.90 -0.31
N ILE A 108 -7.98 -9.76 -1.30
CA ILE A 108 -7.32 -11.06 -1.44
C ILE A 108 -5.81 -10.85 -1.64
N TYR A 109 -5.40 -9.92 -2.51
CA TYR A 109 -3.99 -9.63 -2.74
C TYR A 109 -3.29 -9.19 -1.46
N GLN A 110 -3.88 -8.26 -0.71
CA GLN A 110 -3.35 -7.83 0.58
C GLN A 110 -3.16 -9.01 1.53
N ARG A 111 -4.17 -9.89 1.67
CA ARG A 111 -4.10 -11.05 2.56
C ARG A 111 -3.00 -12.03 2.15
N LEU A 112 -2.88 -12.32 0.86
CA LEU A 112 -1.79 -13.15 0.32
C LEU A 112 -0.42 -12.53 0.62
N ARG A 113 -0.28 -11.20 0.47
CA ARG A 113 0.96 -10.49 0.77
C ARG A 113 1.28 -10.46 2.26
N THR A 114 0.29 -10.33 3.14
CA THR A 114 0.48 -10.45 4.60
C THR A 114 0.98 -11.83 5.01
N GLN A 115 0.59 -12.88 4.28
CA GLN A 115 1.07 -14.26 4.47
C GLN A 115 2.35 -14.56 3.68
N ASN A 116 3.05 -13.52 3.23
CA ASN A 116 4.30 -13.60 2.47
C ASN A 116 4.23 -14.36 1.13
N VAL A 117 3.04 -14.62 0.58
CA VAL A 117 2.89 -15.30 -0.72
C VAL A 117 3.45 -14.41 -1.84
N SER A 118 4.42 -14.91 -2.60
CA SER A 118 5.03 -14.15 -3.71
C SER A 118 3.99 -13.71 -4.76
N TYR A 119 4.26 -12.66 -5.54
CA TYR A 119 3.34 -12.24 -6.61
C TYR A 119 3.10 -13.33 -7.66
N GLY A 120 4.11 -14.17 -7.92
CA GLY A 120 3.96 -15.36 -8.76
C GLY A 120 3.04 -16.40 -8.12
N GLY A 121 3.22 -16.71 -6.83
CA GLY A 121 2.32 -17.60 -6.09
C GLY A 121 0.89 -17.06 -6.03
N ALA A 122 0.72 -15.76 -5.82
CA ALA A 122 -0.58 -15.10 -5.86
C ALA A 122 -1.23 -15.20 -7.24
N SER A 123 -0.46 -15.04 -8.32
CA SER A 123 -0.93 -15.24 -9.70
C SER A 123 -1.49 -16.65 -9.90
N LEU A 124 -0.79 -17.68 -9.40
CA LEU A 124 -1.24 -19.08 -9.47
C LEU A 124 -2.54 -19.31 -8.68
N VAL A 125 -2.66 -18.75 -7.47
CA VAL A 125 -3.91 -18.81 -6.70
C VAL A 125 -5.05 -18.12 -7.47
N MET A 126 -4.75 -16.97 -8.09
CA MET A 126 -5.74 -16.21 -8.84
C MET A 126 -6.19 -16.91 -10.13
N GLU A 127 -5.41 -17.81 -10.71
CA GLU A 127 -5.86 -18.64 -11.84
C GLU A 127 -7.13 -19.46 -11.50
N LEU A 128 -7.30 -19.82 -10.22
CA LEU A 128 -8.47 -20.58 -9.74
C LEU A 128 -9.72 -19.72 -9.49
N ILE A 129 -9.56 -18.39 -9.35
CA ILE A 129 -10.63 -17.47 -8.97
C ILE A 129 -10.95 -16.52 -10.11
N PHE A 130 -9.96 -15.71 -10.49
CA PHE A 130 -10.04 -14.77 -11.59
C PHE A 130 -8.59 -14.51 -12.09
N PRO A 131 -8.18 -15.06 -13.25
CA PRO A 131 -6.79 -15.00 -13.70
C PRO A 131 -6.23 -13.58 -13.76
N ARG A 132 -5.11 -13.37 -13.07
CA ARG A 132 -4.42 -12.08 -12.93
C ARG A 132 -2.93 -12.32 -12.97
N GLY A 133 -2.24 -11.61 -13.85
CA GLY A 133 -0.79 -11.68 -13.93
C GLY A 133 -0.12 -11.06 -12.71
N LYS A 134 1.07 -11.56 -12.36
CA LYS A 134 1.88 -11.08 -11.24
C LYS A 134 2.03 -9.55 -11.21
N ASP A 135 2.21 -8.91 -12.37
CA ASP A 135 2.45 -7.47 -12.46
C ASP A 135 1.18 -6.66 -12.17
N THR A 136 0.01 -7.19 -12.54
CA THR A 136 -1.28 -6.58 -12.19
C THR A 136 -1.51 -6.64 -10.68
N ILE A 137 -1.23 -7.79 -10.06
CA ILE A 137 -1.35 -7.98 -8.62
C ILE A 137 -0.37 -7.05 -7.88
N HIS A 138 0.87 -6.94 -8.36
CA HIS A 138 1.86 -6.03 -7.80
C HIS A 138 1.37 -4.58 -7.82
N ASN A 139 0.94 -4.08 -8.99
CA ASN A 139 0.48 -2.71 -9.12
C ASN A 139 -0.74 -2.42 -8.24
N ASP A 140 -1.72 -3.32 -8.20
CA ASP A 140 -2.91 -3.17 -7.36
C ASP A 140 -2.58 -3.18 -5.87
N PHE A 141 -1.63 -4.03 -5.44
CA PHE A 141 -1.16 -4.05 -4.06
C PHE A 141 -0.40 -2.77 -3.70
N THR A 142 0.56 -2.34 -4.53
CA THR A 142 1.35 -1.12 -4.30
C THR A 142 0.45 0.11 -4.20
N ASN A 143 -0.48 0.29 -5.13
CA ASN A 143 -1.48 1.37 -5.08
C ASN A 143 -2.30 1.34 -3.78
N SER A 144 -2.60 0.13 -3.29
CA SER A 144 -3.33 -0.03 -2.03
C SER A 144 -2.50 0.32 -0.80
N VAL A 145 -1.19 0.07 -0.82
CA VAL A 145 -0.29 0.43 0.28
C VAL A 145 -0.03 1.93 0.27
N GLU A 146 0.20 2.52 -0.90
CA GLU A 146 0.41 3.97 -1.06
C GLU A 146 -0.81 4.80 -0.64
N SER A 147 -2.01 4.27 -0.81
CA SER A 147 -3.26 4.90 -0.36
C SER A 147 -3.66 4.56 1.06
N ALA A 148 -2.88 3.74 1.78
CA ALA A 148 -3.17 3.41 3.16
C ALA A 148 -3.01 4.67 4.03
N TYR A 149 -4.02 4.93 4.87
CA TYR A 149 -3.92 5.98 5.86
C TYR A 149 -2.83 5.62 6.87
N ILE A 150 -1.76 6.42 6.86
CA ILE A 150 -0.74 6.39 7.90
C ILE A 150 -1.19 7.42 8.94
N PRO A 151 -1.57 6.99 10.17
CA PRO A 151 -1.91 7.95 11.20
C PRO A 151 -0.72 8.90 11.42
N PRO A 152 -0.96 10.20 11.62
CA PRO A 152 0.11 11.12 11.97
C PRO A 152 0.76 10.58 13.24
N ILE A 153 2.05 10.31 13.15
CA ILE A 153 2.86 9.98 14.31
C ILE A 153 2.91 11.27 15.14
N GLU A 154 2.61 11.19 16.44
CA GLU A 154 2.77 12.29 17.41
C GLU A 154 4.20 12.84 17.34
N ASP A 155 4.47 14.03 17.89
CA ASP A 155 5.74 14.78 17.81
C ASP A 155 6.99 13.94 18.17
N ILE A 156 7.44 13.10 17.24
CA ILE A 156 8.63 12.26 17.37
C ILE A 156 9.76 12.98 16.67
N GLN A 157 10.81 13.26 17.43
CA GLN A 157 12.01 13.88 16.90
C GLN A 157 12.93 12.82 16.29
N ILE A 158 13.39 12.99 15.06
CA ILE A 158 14.40 12.12 14.44
C ILE A 158 15.69 12.90 14.34
N VAL A 159 16.76 12.40 14.97
CA VAL A 159 18.05 13.09 15.05
C VAL A 159 19.19 12.15 14.65
N HIS A 160 20.06 12.62 13.76
CA HIS A 160 21.33 11.95 13.49
C HIS A 160 22.44 12.63 14.28
N TYR A 161 23.19 11.85 15.04
CA TYR A 161 24.39 12.31 15.73
C TYR A 161 25.62 11.74 15.05
N ASP A 162 26.58 12.61 14.75
CA ASP A 162 27.87 12.23 14.14
C ASP A 162 29.03 13.02 14.77
N GLU A 163 30.22 12.43 14.71
CA GLU A 163 31.44 13.02 15.25
C GLU A 163 32.50 13.16 14.14
N GLN A 164 33.15 14.32 14.10
CA GLN A 164 34.36 14.51 13.29
C GLN A 164 35.55 14.84 14.18
N HIS A 165 36.74 14.45 13.72
CA HIS A 165 38.00 14.60 14.44
C HIS A 165 38.93 15.64 13.79
N PRO A 166 38.53 16.92 13.64
CA PRO A 166 39.39 17.94 13.03
C PRO A 166 40.58 18.30 13.94
N LYS A 167 41.63 18.85 13.33
CA LYS A 167 42.77 19.43 14.06
C LYS A 167 42.74 20.94 13.93
N MET A 168 42.95 21.65 15.04
CA MET A 168 43.15 23.10 15.04
C MET A 168 44.57 23.39 15.49
N GLY A 169 45.45 23.68 14.54
CA GLY A 169 46.90 23.71 14.76
C GLY A 169 47.44 22.32 15.11
N ARG A 170 48.14 22.20 16.26
CA ARG A 170 48.69 20.93 16.76
C ARG A 170 47.76 20.19 17.73
N THR A 171 46.58 20.74 18.00
CA THR A 171 45.64 20.20 19.00
C THR A 171 44.47 19.51 18.32
N GLN A 172 44.16 18.28 18.77
CA GLN A 172 42.97 17.55 18.34
C GLN A 172 41.72 18.25 18.87
N LYS A 173 40.72 18.44 18.01
CA LYS A 173 39.38 18.89 18.38
C LYS A 173 38.36 17.82 17.99
N PHE A 174 37.17 17.94 18.53
CA PHE A 174 36.04 17.05 18.26
C PHE A 174 34.87 17.91 17.84
N ARG A 175 34.41 17.73 16.61
CA ARG A 175 33.20 18.38 16.12
C ARG A 175 32.03 17.44 16.37
N LEU A 176 31.06 17.90 17.15
CA LEU A 176 29.83 17.17 17.44
C LEU A 176 28.70 17.77 16.61
N THR A 177 27.98 16.93 15.87
CA THR A 177 26.93 17.38 14.95
C THR A 177 25.62 16.68 15.27
N LEU A 178 24.54 17.46 15.32
CA LEU A 178 23.16 16.99 15.32
C LEU A 178 22.50 17.43 14.02
N LEU A 179 21.96 16.49 13.26
CA LEU A 179 21.16 16.77 12.07
C LEU A 179 19.71 16.34 12.33
N ASP A 180 18.79 17.16 11.83
CA ASP A 180 17.38 16.79 11.74
C ASP A 180 17.21 15.69 10.70
N GLY A 181 16.68 14.53 11.09
CA GLY A 181 16.60 13.35 10.23
C GLY A 181 15.59 13.46 9.09
N VAL A 182 14.68 14.43 9.14
CA VAL A 182 13.67 14.66 8.10
C VAL A 182 14.19 15.63 7.05
N THR A 183 14.73 16.76 7.50
CA THR A 183 15.17 17.88 6.63
C THR A 183 16.65 17.81 6.28
N SER A 184 17.42 16.95 6.95
CA SER A 184 18.89 16.87 6.86
C SER A 184 19.62 18.18 7.18
N ARG A 185 18.94 19.14 7.84
CA ARG A 185 19.56 20.41 8.26
C ARG A 185 20.28 20.23 9.59
N PRO A 186 21.40 20.95 9.82
CA PRO A 186 22.06 20.93 11.10
C PRO A 186 21.19 21.62 12.16
N ILE A 187 20.90 20.88 13.24
CA ILE A 187 20.35 21.41 14.48
C ILE A 187 21.48 22.09 15.26
N ALA A 188 22.63 21.43 15.32
CA ALA A 188 23.84 21.96 15.96
C ALA A 188 25.11 21.36 15.32
N ASP A 189 26.17 22.16 15.23
CA ASP A 189 27.52 21.76 14.80
C ASP A 189 28.53 22.58 15.61
N GLU A 190 29.17 21.95 16.59
CA GLU A 190 30.02 22.62 17.57
C GLU A 190 31.36 21.91 17.79
N LEU A 191 32.42 22.67 18.07
CA LEU A 191 33.77 22.18 18.32
C LEU A 191 34.08 22.12 19.82
N TYR A 192 34.64 20.99 20.24
CA TYR A 192 35.00 20.69 21.62
C TYR A 192 36.45 20.20 21.74
N ASP A 193 37.01 20.33 22.93
CA ASP A 193 38.39 19.90 23.25
C ASP A 193 38.49 18.42 23.60
N ASN A 194 37.36 17.81 23.97
CA ASN A 194 37.25 16.39 24.27
C ASN A 194 35.88 15.87 23.82
N LYS A 195 35.74 14.54 23.79
CA LYS A 195 34.47 13.86 23.49
C LYS A 195 34.03 12.92 24.62
N SER A 196 34.26 13.35 25.87
CA SER A 196 33.81 12.57 27.02
C SER A 196 32.28 12.40 27.00
N PRO A 197 31.74 11.31 27.56
CA PRO A 197 30.31 11.13 27.79
C PRO A 197 29.62 12.37 28.39
N GLU A 198 30.30 13.07 29.29
CA GLU A 198 29.83 14.29 29.94
C GLU A 198 29.72 15.48 28.96
N THR A 199 30.70 15.63 28.07
CA THR A 199 30.68 16.66 27.02
C THR A 199 29.54 16.40 26.04
N ILE A 200 29.38 15.15 25.60
CA ILE A 200 28.27 14.76 24.71
C ILE A 200 26.93 15.05 25.40
N LYS A 201 26.77 14.64 26.66
CA LYS A 201 25.53 14.92 27.43
C LYS A 201 25.25 16.41 27.58
N THR A 202 26.29 17.24 27.76
CA THR A 202 26.16 18.69 27.87
C THR A 202 25.73 19.30 26.54
N PHE A 203 26.31 18.84 25.43
CA PHE A 203 25.92 19.23 24.08
C PHE A 203 24.47 18.85 23.77
N LEU A 204 24.05 17.62 24.10
CA LEU A 204 22.66 17.18 23.92
C LEU A 204 21.67 18.03 24.73
N LYS A 205 21.95 18.27 26.02
CA LYS A 205 21.12 19.11 26.91
C LYS A 205 20.91 20.53 26.39
N LYS A 206 21.87 21.07 25.63
CA LYS A 206 21.81 22.42 25.09
C LYS A 206 20.82 22.53 23.92
N HIS A 207 20.66 21.45 23.15
CA HIS A 207 20.03 21.48 21.84
C HIS A 207 18.78 20.62 21.71
N LEU A 208 18.56 19.68 22.63
CA LEU A 208 17.45 18.72 22.58
C LEU A 208 16.68 18.69 23.91
N ASP A 209 15.37 18.45 23.81
CA ASP A 209 14.50 18.25 24.96
C ASP A 209 14.32 16.73 25.21
N PRO A 210 14.80 16.20 26.35
CA PRO A 210 14.71 14.77 26.64
C PRO A 210 13.29 14.28 26.94
N THR A 211 12.32 15.19 27.10
CA THR A 211 10.91 14.83 27.33
C THR A 211 10.18 14.42 26.05
N ILE A 212 10.73 14.76 24.89
CA ILE A 212 10.20 14.41 23.57
C ILE A 212 10.71 13.02 23.17
N GLN A 213 9.81 12.16 22.70
CA GLN A 213 10.21 10.86 22.16
C GLN A 213 11.12 11.07 20.94
N THR A 214 12.34 10.53 21.01
CA THR A 214 13.40 10.83 20.05
C THR A 214 14.01 9.56 19.49
N PHE A 215 13.95 9.42 18.15
CA PHE A 215 14.76 8.47 17.41
C PHE A 215 16.14 9.04 17.19
N VAL A 216 17.15 8.42 17.79
CA VAL A 216 18.54 8.83 17.61
C VAL A 216 19.26 7.82 16.75
N VAL A 217 19.87 8.29 15.66
CA VAL A 217 20.75 7.50 14.80
C VAL A 217 22.21 7.87 15.09
N THR A 218 23.00 6.92 15.55
CA THR A 218 24.44 7.12 15.85
C THR A 218 25.32 6.13 15.10
N ASP A 219 26.63 6.35 15.07
CA ASP A 219 27.57 5.29 14.70
C ASP A 219 27.62 4.14 15.74
N PHE A 220 28.56 3.20 15.55
CA PHE A 220 28.72 1.97 16.35
C PHE A 220 29.60 2.14 17.61
N TYR A 221 29.86 3.36 18.07
CA TYR A 221 30.66 3.59 19.26
C TYR A 221 29.96 3.06 20.51
N SER A 222 30.64 2.18 21.24
CA SER A 222 30.07 1.38 22.31
C SER A 222 29.49 2.20 23.48
N SER A 223 29.93 3.45 23.65
CA SER A 223 29.44 4.29 24.74
C SER A 223 28.09 4.96 24.45
N TYR A 224 27.69 5.11 23.18
CA TYR A 224 26.50 5.88 22.82
C TYR A 224 25.19 5.33 23.41
N PRO A 225 24.89 4.02 23.37
CA PRO A 225 23.69 3.51 24.02
C PRO A 225 23.58 3.95 25.48
N GLY A 226 24.71 3.95 26.20
CA GLY A 226 24.78 4.41 27.59
C GLY A 226 24.64 5.92 27.75
N VAL A 227 25.25 6.73 26.88
CA VAL A 227 25.17 8.19 26.93
C VAL A 227 23.76 8.68 26.64
N PHE A 228 23.19 8.22 25.51
CA PHE A 228 21.86 8.61 25.06
C PHE A 228 20.77 8.03 25.97
N GLY A 229 20.91 6.78 26.41
CA GLY A 229 19.98 6.17 27.37
C GLY A 229 19.91 6.93 28.68
N LYS A 230 21.05 7.42 29.20
CA LYS A 230 21.11 8.28 30.40
C LYS A 230 20.56 9.71 30.19
N PHE A 231 20.34 10.14 28.95
CA PHE A 231 19.84 11.48 28.65
C PHE A 231 18.33 11.47 28.36
N PHE A 232 17.88 10.56 27.51
CA PHE A 232 16.48 10.43 27.07
C PHE A 232 15.65 9.44 27.89
N GLY A 233 16.26 8.46 28.56
CA GLY A 233 15.54 7.45 29.32
C GLY A 233 14.60 6.61 28.43
N GLU A 234 13.35 6.48 28.84
CA GLU A 234 12.30 5.71 28.13
C GLU A 234 11.87 6.38 26.81
N ASN A 235 12.19 7.67 26.62
CA ASN A 235 11.87 8.41 25.41
C ASN A 235 12.86 8.13 24.27
N LEU A 236 13.90 7.31 24.51
CA LEU A 236 14.90 6.98 23.51
C LEU A 236 14.47 5.80 22.63
N ILE A 237 14.52 6.01 21.32
CA ILE A 237 14.60 4.91 20.37
C ILE A 237 15.95 5.00 19.67
N HIS A 238 16.88 4.15 20.07
CA HIS A 238 18.26 4.18 19.56
C HIS A 238 18.45 3.22 18.40
N GLN A 239 18.89 3.76 17.26
CA GLN A 239 19.20 2.99 16.07
C GLN A 239 20.67 3.18 15.67
N LEU A 240 21.34 2.09 15.34
CA LEU A 240 22.69 2.14 14.80
C LEU A 240 22.66 2.49 13.30
N CYS A 241 23.59 3.34 12.87
CA CYS A 241 23.62 3.91 11.54
C CYS A 241 23.99 2.84 10.49
N LEU A 242 23.03 2.47 9.64
CA LEU A 242 23.25 1.48 8.58
C LEU A 242 24.37 1.87 7.61
N LEU A 243 24.59 3.17 7.37
CA LEU A 243 25.71 3.63 6.54
C LEU A 243 27.06 3.28 7.18
N HIS A 244 27.20 3.48 8.50
CA HIS A 244 28.43 3.12 9.21
C HIS A 244 28.61 1.61 9.29
N LEU A 245 27.52 0.84 9.47
CA LEU A 245 27.56 -0.62 9.39
C LEU A 245 28.11 -1.08 8.04
N ASN A 246 27.57 -0.53 6.95
CA ASN A 246 28.01 -0.88 5.60
C ASN A 246 29.47 -0.53 5.36
N LYS A 247 29.95 0.61 5.88
CA LYS A 247 31.38 0.98 5.81
C LYS A 247 32.26 0.00 6.59
N LEU A 248 31.85 -0.42 7.78
CA LEU A 248 32.59 -1.42 8.58
C LEU A 248 32.65 -2.76 7.85
N ILE A 249 31.50 -3.26 7.37
CA ILE A 249 31.44 -4.48 6.57
C ILE A 249 32.40 -4.39 5.39
N VAL A 250 32.35 -3.32 4.59
CA VAL A 250 33.25 -3.16 3.44
C VAL A 250 34.73 -3.09 3.85
N GLY A 251 35.03 -2.43 4.97
CA GLY A 251 36.38 -2.26 5.50
C GLY A 251 37.04 -3.57 5.95
N ASP A 252 36.26 -4.57 6.36
CA ASP A 252 36.75 -5.88 6.78
C ASP A 252 37.20 -6.78 5.62
N PHE A 253 36.92 -6.39 4.37
CA PHE A 253 37.33 -7.13 3.18
C PHE A 253 38.51 -6.47 2.44
N PRO A 254 39.39 -7.26 1.80
CA PRO A 254 40.46 -6.73 0.95
C PRO A 254 39.90 -5.95 -0.24
N LYS A 255 40.61 -4.90 -0.68
CA LYS A 255 40.26 -4.12 -1.87
C LYS A 255 40.22 -4.97 -3.17
N HIS A 256 41.03 -6.03 -3.22
CA HIS A 256 41.05 -7.03 -4.29
C HIS A 256 40.85 -8.42 -3.68
N GLY A 257 39.61 -8.68 -3.22
CA GLY A 257 39.24 -9.96 -2.65
C GLY A 257 39.00 -11.05 -3.70
N THR A 258 38.92 -12.30 -3.26
CA THR A 258 38.48 -13.41 -4.11
C THR A 258 36.97 -13.30 -4.40
N VAL A 259 36.47 -14.06 -5.37
CA VAL A 259 35.04 -14.08 -5.71
C VAL A 259 34.19 -14.50 -4.49
N GLU A 260 34.68 -15.43 -3.68
CA GLU A 260 34.00 -15.89 -2.46
C GLU A 260 33.90 -14.79 -1.40
N GLN A 261 34.97 -13.99 -1.24
CA GLN A 261 34.99 -12.84 -0.34
C GLN A 261 34.03 -11.74 -0.79
N GLU A 262 34.00 -11.44 -2.09
CA GLU A 262 33.04 -10.50 -2.67
C GLU A 262 31.59 -10.97 -2.47
N LEU A 263 31.32 -12.26 -2.69
CA LEU A 263 29.99 -12.85 -2.45
C LEU A 263 29.58 -12.71 -0.98
N MET A 264 30.48 -12.99 -0.02
CA MET A 264 30.19 -12.86 1.40
C MET A 264 29.91 -11.41 1.80
N LYS A 265 30.76 -10.48 1.36
CA LYS A 265 30.58 -9.04 1.57
C LYS A 265 29.21 -8.57 1.08
N TYR A 266 28.81 -9.00 -0.11
CA TYR A 266 27.52 -8.66 -0.70
C TYR A 266 26.33 -9.26 0.05
N ARG A 267 26.45 -10.48 0.58
CA ARG A 267 25.44 -11.07 1.48
C ARG A 267 25.29 -10.27 2.77
N MET A 268 26.41 -9.89 3.39
CA MET A 268 26.40 -9.07 4.63
C MET A 268 25.81 -7.67 4.42
N LEU A 269 26.12 -7.03 3.29
CA LEU A 269 25.52 -5.76 2.88
C LEU A 269 24.05 -5.90 2.45
N ASN A 270 23.54 -7.14 2.40
CA ASN A 270 22.18 -7.47 1.98
C ASN A 270 21.85 -6.91 0.58
N ILE A 271 22.83 -6.80 -0.33
CA ILE A 271 22.60 -6.20 -1.66
C ILE A 271 21.79 -7.12 -2.58
N PHE A 272 21.81 -8.43 -2.30
CA PHE A 272 21.00 -9.42 -2.98
C PHE A 272 19.67 -9.66 -2.25
N TYR A 273 19.26 -8.75 -1.35
CA TYR A 273 17.96 -8.83 -0.70
C TYR A 273 16.86 -8.81 -1.76
N ASN A 274 16.45 -10.01 -2.13
CA ASN A 274 15.39 -10.19 -3.09
C ASN A 274 14.08 -9.98 -2.35
N ARG A 275 13.51 -8.78 -2.46
CA ARG A 275 12.18 -8.45 -1.92
C ARG A 275 11.10 -9.41 -2.45
N ASP A 276 11.35 -10.10 -3.57
CA ASP A 276 10.45 -11.09 -4.17
C ASP A 276 10.65 -12.52 -3.62
N ALA A 277 11.77 -12.82 -2.92
CA ALA A 277 12.11 -14.18 -2.46
C ALA A 277 11.58 -14.55 -1.07
N VAL A 278 10.98 -13.63 -0.32
CA VAL A 278 10.37 -13.92 1.00
C VAL A 278 9.13 -14.84 0.89
N GLY A 279 8.75 -15.27 -0.33
CA GLY A 279 7.63 -16.18 -0.58
C GLY A 279 7.99 -17.59 -1.05
N SER A 280 9.25 -18.02 -0.99
CA SER A 280 9.62 -19.43 -1.17
C SER A 280 9.74 -20.13 0.20
N PRO A 281 8.94 -21.18 0.48
CA PRO A 281 9.08 -21.95 1.71
C PRO A 281 10.41 -22.72 1.63
N GLY A 282 11.41 -22.30 2.42
CA GLY A 282 12.70 -23.01 2.48
C GLY A 282 13.94 -22.21 2.86
N THR A 283 13.86 -20.92 3.16
CA THR A 283 14.99 -20.19 3.75
C THR A 283 14.60 -19.58 5.09
N GLU A 284 14.44 -20.45 6.08
CA GLU A 284 14.79 -20.10 7.46
C GLU A 284 16.29 -19.77 7.45
N LEU A 285 16.64 -18.50 7.38
CA LEU A 285 17.90 -18.06 7.95
C LEU A 285 17.67 -18.02 9.46
N GLU A 286 17.97 -19.16 10.10
CA GLU A 286 18.30 -19.19 11.52
C GLU A 286 19.42 -18.18 11.77
N PHE A 287 19.06 -16.97 12.20
CA PHE A 287 19.98 -16.10 12.91
C PHE A 287 19.94 -16.52 14.39
N ALA A 288 20.62 -17.62 14.68
CA ALA A 288 21.12 -17.88 16.03
C ALA A 288 22.35 -16.99 16.26
N LEU A 289 22.35 -16.28 17.39
CA LEU A 289 23.57 -15.86 18.06
C LEU A 289 24.47 -17.06 18.35
#